data_AF-A0A924K3B3-F1
#
_entry.id   AF-A0A924K3B3-F1
#
_cell.length_a   1.000
_cell.length_b   1.000
_cell.length_c   1.000
_cell.angle_alpha   90.00
_cell.angle_beta   90.00
_cell.angle_gamma   90.00
#
_symmetry.space_group_name_H-M   'P 1'
#
loop_
_entity.id
_entity.type
_entity.pdbx_description
1 polymer ?
#
loop_
_entity_poly.entity_id
_entity_poly.type
_entity_poly.pdbx_seq_one_letter_code
_entity_poly.pdbx_strand_id
1 'polypeptide(L)'
;MTTSSPASSNASRHDLWTIAAIAIVAYCSANLLHEGLGHGGACLLVGCKPEMLNAIFFDFDEKLVADMPLRFIEAGGTLVNLVAGCIGLAVLRSGWPRAATGSYFLWLLTALNLLTAFGYFMFSGIGGIGDWAMVLRGWEPAVAYRLFLAVFGAATYFVLAPRLLMPHFAKFLNKDRDLGKQARTLMLLPYLVGGITFVIAGLFNPYGLKLVLISAAAASFGGTSLLAWYPADKRCTPVGDADGTPFAIERSVPWLVAAALMLIFFIGILGPGIKL
;
A
#
# COMPACT_ATOMS: atom_id res chain seq x y z
N MET A 1 53.15 -18.99 6.33
CA MET A 1 52.39 -18.05 7.16
C MET A 1 51.34 -17.40 6.28
N THR A 2 50.10 -17.87 6.40
CA THR A 2 48.92 -17.38 5.69
C THR A 2 48.42 -16.13 6.40
N THR A 3 48.61 -14.96 5.80
CA THR A 3 47.97 -13.72 6.22
C THR A 3 46.54 -13.74 5.71
N SER A 4 45.61 -14.19 6.55
CA SER A 4 44.18 -13.94 6.36
C SER A 4 43.95 -12.44 6.48
N SER A 5 43.74 -11.79 5.34
CA SER A 5 43.18 -10.45 5.28
C SER A 5 41.78 -10.50 5.92
N PRO A 6 41.45 -9.65 6.93
CA PRO A 6 40.09 -9.58 7.42
C PRO A 6 39.26 -8.90 6.35
N ALA A 7 38.62 -9.69 5.50
CA ALA A 7 37.60 -9.21 4.58
C ALA A 7 36.56 -8.45 5.41
N SER A 8 36.48 -7.16 5.15
CA SER A 8 35.63 -6.18 5.81
C SER A 8 34.19 -6.70 5.96
N SER A 9 33.73 -6.89 7.19
CA SER A 9 32.36 -7.23 7.57
C SER A 9 31.33 -6.10 7.34
N ASN A 10 31.61 -5.17 6.43
CA ASN A 10 30.83 -3.97 6.15
C ASN A 10 29.85 -4.15 4.97
N ALA A 11 29.18 -5.29 4.88
CA ALA A 11 27.94 -5.34 4.11
C ALA A 11 26.94 -4.38 4.80
N SER A 12 26.62 -3.26 4.15
CA SER A 12 25.95 -2.15 4.81
C SER A 12 24.55 -2.57 5.31
N ARG A 13 24.27 -2.29 6.59
CA ARG A 13 22.94 -2.49 7.17
C ARG A 13 21.98 -1.50 6.51
N HIS A 14 20.76 -1.92 6.16
CA HIS A 14 19.78 -1.00 5.57
C HIS A 14 19.56 0.24 6.45
N ASP A 15 19.57 1.42 5.83
CA ASP A 15 19.31 2.69 6.49
C ASP A 15 17.80 2.82 6.81
N LEU A 16 17.47 2.77 8.09
CA LEU A 16 16.09 2.75 8.58
C LEU A 16 15.32 4.03 8.25
N TRP A 17 16.00 5.17 8.20
CA TRP A 17 15.38 6.44 7.87
C TRP A 17 14.99 6.52 6.40
N THR A 18 15.83 5.99 5.51
CA THR A 18 15.51 5.91 4.07
C THR A 18 14.37 4.94 3.84
N ILE A 19 14.31 3.81 4.57
CA ILE A 19 13.16 2.89 4.55
C ILE A 19 11.88 3.62 4.99
N ALA A 20 11.93 4.34 6.11
CA ALA A 20 10.79 5.11 6.62
C ALA A 20 10.34 6.20 5.62
N ALA A 21 11.28 6.90 5.00
CA ALA A 21 11.00 7.90 4.00
C ALA A 21 10.34 7.31 2.74
N ILE A 22 10.87 6.19 2.23
CA ILE A 22 10.25 5.44 1.13
C ILE A 22 8.84 4.99 1.51
N ALA A 23 8.63 4.55 2.75
CA ALA A 23 7.32 4.14 3.24
C ALA A 23 6.31 5.28 3.21
N ILE A 24 6.67 6.45 3.73
CA ILE A 24 5.81 7.65 3.69
C ILE A 24 5.39 7.96 2.25
N VAL A 25 6.37 8.03 1.33
CA VAL A 25 6.08 8.38 -0.07
C VAL A 25 5.21 7.30 -0.73
N ALA A 26 5.49 6.01 -0.49
CA ALA A 26 4.73 4.91 -1.08
C ALA A 26 3.28 4.86 -0.56
N TYR A 27 3.07 5.00 0.74
CA TYR A 27 1.73 5.03 1.35
C TYR A 27 0.93 6.22 0.82
N CYS A 28 1.46 7.44 0.93
CA CYS A 28 0.75 8.63 0.46
C CYS A 28 0.42 8.54 -1.05
N SER A 29 1.35 8.02 -1.86
CA SER A 29 1.09 7.81 -3.30
C SER A 29 0.00 6.77 -3.55
N ALA A 30 0.00 5.64 -2.85
CA ALA A 30 -1.03 4.62 -2.99
C ALA A 30 -2.42 5.15 -2.62
N ASN A 31 -2.51 6.00 -1.58
CA ASN A 31 -3.76 6.65 -1.20
C ASN A 31 -4.21 7.71 -2.20
N LEU A 32 -3.30 8.55 -2.70
CA LEU A 32 -3.61 9.50 -3.77
C LEU A 32 -4.15 8.82 -5.02
N LEU A 33 -3.64 7.63 -5.34
CA LEU A 33 -4.17 6.80 -6.41
C LEU A 33 -5.59 6.30 -6.09
N HIS A 34 -5.85 5.88 -4.85
CA HIS A 34 -7.15 5.37 -4.44
C HIS A 34 -8.23 6.47 -4.37
N GLU A 35 -8.02 7.45 -3.48
CA GLU A 35 -8.99 8.52 -3.22
C GLU A 35 -9.05 9.53 -4.38
N GLY A 36 -7.88 9.99 -4.84
CA GLY A 36 -7.79 11.04 -5.85
C GLY A 36 -8.07 10.52 -7.26
N LEU A 37 -7.22 9.61 -7.77
CA LEU A 37 -7.37 9.11 -9.14
C LEU A 37 -8.52 8.11 -9.27
N GLY A 38 -8.77 7.27 -8.26
CA GLY A 38 -9.82 6.27 -8.25
C GLY A 38 -11.20 6.88 -8.09
N HIS A 39 -11.60 7.22 -6.87
CA HIS A 39 -12.92 7.79 -6.61
C HIS A 39 -13.10 9.15 -7.30
N GLY A 40 -12.13 10.06 -7.12
CA GLY A 40 -12.18 11.39 -7.76
C GLY A 40 -12.18 11.35 -9.29
N GLY A 41 -11.34 10.51 -9.90
CA GLY A 41 -11.34 10.32 -11.35
C GLY A 41 -12.63 9.68 -11.85
N ALA A 42 -13.14 8.65 -11.18
CA ALA A 42 -14.40 8.01 -11.54
C ALA A 42 -15.59 8.99 -11.43
N CYS A 43 -15.62 9.81 -10.38
CA CYS A 43 -16.60 10.87 -10.17
C CYS A 43 -16.65 11.85 -11.35
N LEU A 44 -15.49 12.36 -11.76
CA LEU A 44 -15.39 13.26 -12.92
C LEU A 44 -15.83 12.57 -14.22
N LEU A 45 -15.48 11.31 -14.43
CA LEU A 45 -15.84 10.56 -15.65
C LEU A 45 -17.34 10.35 -15.82
N VAL A 46 -18.08 10.23 -14.72
CA VAL A 46 -19.55 10.09 -14.76
C VAL A 46 -20.29 11.42 -14.68
N GLY A 47 -19.58 12.55 -14.74
CA GLY A 47 -20.14 13.89 -14.70
C GLY A 47 -20.60 14.33 -13.30
N CYS A 48 -20.15 13.63 -12.25
CA CYS A 48 -20.41 14.03 -10.88
C CYS A 48 -19.43 15.15 -10.46
N LYS A 49 -19.84 15.96 -9.49
CA LYS A 49 -19.06 17.07 -8.98
C LYS A 49 -18.34 16.66 -7.68
N PRO A 50 -17.00 16.59 -7.66
CA PRO A 50 -16.24 16.46 -6.44
C PRO A 50 -16.53 17.61 -5.49
N GLU A 51 -16.68 17.34 -4.21
CA GLU A 51 -16.88 18.37 -3.17
C GLU A 51 -15.67 18.50 -2.26
N MET A 52 -15.03 17.39 -1.92
CA MET A 52 -13.83 17.39 -1.10
C MET A 52 -12.90 16.23 -1.44
N LEU A 53 -11.61 16.54 -1.53
CA LEU A 53 -10.55 15.54 -1.48
C LEU A 53 -9.81 15.66 -0.15
N ASN A 54 -9.79 14.58 0.62
CA ASN A 54 -9.10 14.46 1.90
C ASN A 54 -8.03 13.38 1.85
N ALA A 55 -7.10 13.41 2.79
CA ALA A 55 -6.04 12.42 2.96
C ALA A 55 -6.54 10.99 3.15
N ILE A 56 -7.81 10.78 3.53
CA ILE A 56 -8.36 9.45 3.83
C ILE A 56 -9.79 9.26 3.30
N PHE A 57 -10.29 10.20 2.49
CA PHE A 57 -11.68 10.19 2.02
C PHE A 57 -11.87 11.09 0.79
N PHE A 58 -12.82 10.73 -0.05
CA PHE A 58 -13.30 11.53 -1.18
C PHE A 58 -14.82 11.75 -1.05
N ASP A 59 -15.24 13.01 -1.19
CA ASP A 59 -16.63 13.45 -1.06
C ASP A 59 -17.18 14.00 -2.38
N PHE A 60 -18.45 13.74 -2.68
CA PHE A 60 -19.12 14.16 -3.91
C PHE A 60 -20.64 14.29 -3.74
N ASP A 61 -21.29 15.05 -4.63
CA ASP A 61 -22.75 15.24 -4.58
C ASP A 61 -23.50 13.97 -5.02
N GLU A 62 -23.75 13.07 -4.07
CA GLU A 62 -24.48 11.81 -4.27
C GLU A 62 -25.90 12.01 -4.82
N LYS A 63 -26.55 13.16 -4.58
CA LYS A 63 -27.97 13.37 -4.95
C LYS A 63 -28.18 13.46 -6.46
N LEU A 64 -27.11 13.68 -7.22
CA LEU A 64 -27.13 13.82 -8.66
C LEU A 64 -26.74 12.52 -9.40
N VAL A 65 -26.47 11.44 -8.67
CA VAL A 65 -25.83 10.24 -9.23
C VAL A 65 -26.81 9.06 -9.24
N ALA A 66 -27.09 8.52 -10.43
CA ALA A 66 -27.87 7.29 -10.56
C ALA A 66 -27.08 6.07 -10.00
N ASP A 67 -27.79 4.97 -9.69
CA ASP A 67 -27.22 3.80 -9.01
C ASP A 67 -25.97 3.20 -9.68
N MET A 68 -25.94 3.12 -11.02
CA MET A 68 -24.80 2.52 -11.74
C MET A 68 -23.54 3.41 -11.73
N PRO A 69 -23.63 4.71 -12.06
CA PRO A 69 -22.55 5.66 -11.82
C PRO A 69 -22.03 5.67 -10.37
N LEU A 70 -22.91 5.57 -9.37
CA LEU A 70 -22.49 5.50 -7.97
C LEU A 70 -21.61 4.28 -7.71
N ARG A 71 -22.05 3.09 -8.13
CA ARG A 71 -21.25 1.85 -8.00
C ARG A 71 -19.90 1.94 -8.72
N PHE A 72 -19.83 2.67 -9.83
CA PHE A 72 -18.57 2.89 -10.54
C PHE A 72 -17.61 3.79 -9.75
N ILE A 73 -18.12 4.87 -9.15
CA ILE A 73 -17.33 5.74 -8.26
C ILE A 73 -16.79 4.93 -7.08
N GLU A 74 -17.66 4.17 -6.41
CA GLU A 74 -17.30 3.31 -5.27
C GLU A 74 -16.24 2.27 -5.65
N ALA A 75 -16.33 1.66 -6.84
CA ALA A 75 -15.31 0.70 -7.29
C ALA A 75 -13.97 1.39 -7.68
N GLY A 76 -13.98 2.69 -7.94
CA GLY A 76 -12.88 3.43 -8.56
C GLY A 76 -11.55 3.32 -7.83
N GLY A 77 -11.54 3.55 -6.51
CA GLY A 77 -10.34 3.45 -5.67
C GLY A 77 -9.67 2.09 -5.77
N THR A 78 -10.45 1.03 -5.53
CA THR A 78 -9.97 -0.35 -5.62
C THR A 78 -9.47 -0.71 -7.03
N LEU A 79 -10.18 -0.31 -8.09
CA LEU A 79 -9.80 -0.62 -9.47
C LEU A 79 -8.49 0.08 -9.87
N VAL A 80 -8.31 1.35 -9.50
CA VAL A 80 -7.06 2.08 -9.77
C VAL A 80 -5.89 1.45 -9.02
N ASN A 81 -6.07 1.05 -7.75
CA ASN A 81 -5.02 0.33 -7.05
C ASN A 81 -4.66 -0.99 -7.74
N LEU A 82 -5.65 -1.77 -8.20
CA LEU A 82 -5.38 -3.02 -8.92
C LEU A 82 -4.56 -2.76 -10.19
N VAL A 83 -4.93 -1.76 -10.98
CA VAL A 83 -4.21 -1.36 -12.19
C VAL A 83 -2.78 -0.90 -11.85
N ALA A 84 -2.61 -0.04 -10.86
CA ALA A 84 -1.30 0.45 -10.43
C ALA A 84 -0.41 -0.69 -9.91
N GLY A 85 -0.98 -1.65 -9.17
CA GLY A 85 -0.30 -2.87 -8.74
C GLY A 85 0.14 -3.75 -9.90
N CYS A 86 -0.73 -3.95 -10.90
CA CYS A 86 -0.39 -4.70 -12.12
C CYS A 86 0.73 -4.03 -12.93
N ILE A 87 0.67 -2.71 -13.10
CA ILE A 87 1.74 -1.93 -13.76
C ILE A 87 3.04 -2.07 -12.97
N GLY A 88 2.99 -1.88 -11.65
CA GLY A 88 4.16 -2.01 -10.77
C GLY A 88 4.81 -3.40 -10.88
N LEU A 89 4.01 -4.47 -10.89
CA LEU A 89 4.50 -5.83 -11.14
C LEU A 89 5.14 -5.99 -12.52
N ALA A 90 4.54 -5.42 -13.58
CA ALA A 90 5.13 -5.47 -14.92
C ALA A 90 6.50 -4.79 -14.95
N VAL A 91 6.63 -3.63 -14.30
CA VAL A 91 7.91 -2.91 -14.20
C VAL A 91 8.92 -3.70 -13.36
N LEU A 92 8.53 -4.29 -12.22
CA LEU A 92 9.41 -5.13 -11.41
C LEU A 92 9.93 -6.36 -12.18
N ARG A 93 9.08 -6.98 -13.02
CA ARG A 93 9.46 -8.11 -13.89
C ARG A 93 10.45 -7.71 -14.98
N SER A 94 10.45 -6.44 -15.42
CA SER A 94 11.43 -5.93 -16.37
C SER A 94 12.83 -5.71 -15.76
N GLY A 95 12.98 -5.89 -14.44
CA GLY A 95 14.25 -5.64 -13.73
C GLY A 95 14.52 -4.18 -13.43
N TRP A 96 13.55 -3.29 -13.68
CA TRP A 96 13.62 -1.87 -13.33
C TRP A 96 12.86 -1.54 -12.03
N PRO A 97 13.26 -0.47 -11.32
CA PRO A 97 14.49 0.31 -11.50
C PRO A 97 15.70 -0.43 -10.92
N ARG A 98 16.89 -0.17 -11.47
CA ARG A 98 18.13 -0.85 -11.04
C ARG A 98 18.65 -0.39 -9.67
N ALA A 99 18.37 0.85 -9.27
CA ALA A 99 18.80 1.39 -7.99
C ALA A 99 18.03 0.75 -6.83
N ALA A 100 18.72 0.34 -5.77
CA ALA A 100 18.11 -0.39 -4.65
C ALA A 100 16.93 0.34 -3.99
N THR A 101 17.10 1.63 -3.70
CA THR A 101 16.04 2.47 -3.10
C THR A 101 14.83 2.61 -4.00
N GLY A 102 15.02 2.85 -5.31
CA GLY A 102 13.93 2.91 -6.29
C GLY A 102 13.24 1.55 -6.45
N SER A 103 14.01 0.47 -6.44
CA SER A 103 13.50 -0.90 -6.54
C SER A 103 12.65 -1.24 -5.33
N TYR A 104 13.04 -0.76 -4.15
CA TYR A 104 12.32 -0.96 -2.90
C TYR A 104 11.05 -0.13 -2.85
N PHE A 105 11.12 1.14 -3.26
CA PHE A 105 9.94 1.98 -3.42
C PHE A 105 8.92 1.34 -4.36
N LEU A 106 9.34 0.91 -5.56
CA LEU A 106 8.44 0.31 -6.53
C LEU A 106 7.82 -0.98 -5.97
N TRP A 107 8.61 -1.82 -5.32
CA TRP A 107 8.13 -3.02 -4.65
C TRP A 107 7.08 -2.69 -3.59
N LEU A 108 7.37 -1.74 -2.71
CA LEU A 108 6.48 -1.35 -1.63
C LEU A 108 5.20 -0.73 -2.18
N LEU A 109 5.28 0.20 -3.14
CA LEU A 109 4.13 0.80 -3.80
C LEU A 109 3.25 -0.27 -4.46
N THR A 110 3.86 -1.24 -5.16
CA THR A 110 3.15 -2.38 -5.76
C THR A 110 2.45 -3.22 -4.69
N ALA A 111 3.15 -3.52 -3.59
CA ALA A 111 2.59 -4.28 -2.48
C ALA A 111 1.39 -3.55 -1.87
N LEU A 112 1.51 -2.25 -1.59
CA LEU A 112 0.43 -1.46 -1.01
C LEU A 112 -0.81 -1.45 -1.91
N ASN A 113 -0.62 -1.18 -3.21
CA ASN A 113 -1.73 -1.15 -4.16
C ASN A 113 -2.45 -2.51 -4.26
N LEU A 114 -1.71 -3.62 -4.40
CA LEU A 114 -2.33 -4.95 -4.49
C LEU A 114 -2.98 -5.38 -3.17
N LEU A 115 -2.31 -5.17 -2.03
CA LEU A 115 -2.83 -5.55 -0.73
C LEU A 115 -4.08 -4.74 -0.38
N THR A 116 -4.07 -3.43 -0.64
CA THR A 116 -5.27 -2.59 -0.45
C THR A 116 -6.41 -3.11 -1.32
N ALA A 117 -6.21 -3.29 -2.63
CA ALA A 117 -7.27 -3.77 -3.52
C ALA A 117 -7.85 -5.13 -3.09
N PHE A 118 -6.99 -6.11 -2.78
CA PHE A 118 -7.42 -7.42 -2.31
C PHE A 118 -8.08 -7.38 -0.92
N GLY A 119 -7.57 -6.51 -0.04
CA GLY A 119 -8.11 -6.25 1.27
C GLY A 119 -9.53 -5.71 1.19
N TYR A 120 -9.80 -4.76 0.29
CA TYR A 120 -11.11 -4.18 0.05
C TYR A 120 -12.16 -5.22 -0.32
N PHE A 121 -11.85 -6.17 -1.20
CA PHE A 121 -12.74 -7.31 -1.45
C PHE A 121 -13.02 -8.10 -0.17
N MET A 122 -11.96 -8.46 0.57
CA MET A 122 -12.06 -9.32 1.75
C MET A 122 -12.87 -8.67 2.88
N PHE A 123 -12.51 -7.46 3.31
CA PHE A 123 -13.17 -6.83 4.45
C PHE A 123 -14.58 -6.34 4.10
N SER A 124 -14.84 -5.97 2.84
CA SER A 124 -16.20 -5.65 2.40
C SER A 124 -17.11 -6.88 2.45
N GLY A 125 -16.60 -8.05 2.06
CA GLY A 125 -17.31 -9.31 2.22
C GLY A 125 -17.62 -9.65 3.68
N ILE A 126 -16.58 -9.61 4.54
CA ILE A 126 -16.69 -9.98 5.96
C ILE A 126 -17.52 -8.96 6.74
N GLY A 127 -17.14 -7.69 6.69
CA GLY A 127 -17.72 -6.61 7.51
C GLY A 127 -18.97 -5.99 6.91
N GLY A 128 -19.19 -6.08 5.60
CA GLY A 128 -20.27 -5.37 4.93
C GLY A 128 -20.09 -3.85 4.97
N ILE A 129 -18.84 -3.39 4.93
CA ILE A 129 -18.43 -1.98 4.98
C ILE A 129 -17.43 -1.67 3.86
N GLY A 130 -17.26 -0.40 3.51
CA GLY A 130 -16.33 0.07 2.46
C GLY A 130 -16.88 -0.07 1.04
N ASP A 131 -16.04 0.28 0.07
CA ASP A 131 -16.35 0.40 -1.36
C ASP A 131 -17.23 -0.72 -1.88
N TRP A 132 -16.80 -1.97 -1.70
CA TRP A 132 -17.48 -3.10 -2.33
C TRP A 132 -18.78 -3.48 -1.65
N ALA A 133 -18.98 -3.06 -0.39
CA ALA A 133 -20.29 -3.15 0.24
C ALA A 133 -21.28 -2.18 -0.41
N MET A 134 -20.82 -0.99 -0.79
CA MET A 134 -21.62 0.00 -1.55
C MET A 134 -21.83 -0.45 -3.00
N VAL A 135 -20.82 -1.00 -3.66
CA VAL A 135 -20.93 -1.57 -5.02
C VAL A 135 -21.99 -2.66 -5.08
N LEU A 136 -22.17 -3.45 -4.03
CA LEU A 136 -23.14 -4.56 -3.98
C LEU A 136 -24.47 -4.19 -3.33
N ARG A 137 -24.67 -2.93 -2.93
CA ARG A 137 -25.88 -2.49 -2.23
C ARG A 137 -27.14 -2.87 -3.03
N GLY A 138 -28.10 -3.51 -2.37
CA GLY A 138 -29.35 -3.94 -2.99
C GLY A 138 -29.27 -5.19 -3.88
N TRP A 139 -28.12 -5.87 -3.99
CA TRP A 139 -28.04 -7.15 -4.70
C TRP A 139 -28.54 -8.31 -3.82
N GLU A 140 -29.36 -9.19 -4.39
CA GLU A 140 -29.91 -10.36 -3.71
C GLU A 140 -29.48 -11.69 -4.36
N PRO A 141 -29.18 -12.74 -3.56
CA PRO A 141 -29.11 -12.72 -2.09
C PRO A 141 -27.77 -12.12 -1.61
N ALA A 142 -27.83 -11.12 -0.72
CA ALA A 142 -26.65 -10.38 -0.26
C ALA A 142 -25.56 -11.28 0.35
N VAL A 143 -25.96 -12.37 1.01
CA VAL A 143 -25.05 -13.35 1.61
C VAL A 143 -24.15 -14.01 0.54
N ALA A 144 -24.69 -14.34 -0.63
CA ALA A 144 -23.90 -15.01 -1.67
C ALA A 144 -22.77 -14.09 -2.18
N TYR A 145 -23.09 -12.82 -2.47
CA TYR A 145 -22.09 -11.87 -2.95
C TYR A 145 -21.05 -11.51 -1.88
N ARG A 146 -21.47 -11.38 -0.62
CA ARG A 146 -20.53 -11.15 0.51
C ARG A 146 -19.60 -12.33 0.72
N LEU A 147 -20.10 -13.56 0.66
CA LEU A 147 -19.28 -14.77 0.74
C LEU A 147 -18.30 -14.85 -0.43
N PHE A 148 -18.76 -14.54 -1.66
CA PHE A 148 -17.89 -14.48 -2.83
C PHE A 148 -16.75 -13.48 -2.61
N LEU A 149 -17.06 -12.24 -2.21
CA LEU A 149 -16.06 -11.22 -1.93
C LEU A 149 -15.08 -11.63 -0.84
N ALA A 150 -15.57 -12.20 0.26
CA ALA A 150 -14.71 -12.65 1.36
C ALA A 150 -13.74 -13.75 0.91
N VAL A 151 -14.24 -14.76 0.17
CA VAL A 151 -13.42 -15.86 -0.33
C VAL A 151 -12.44 -15.39 -1.41
N PHE A 152 -12.90 -14.60 -2.36
CA PHE A 152 -12.07 -14.04 -3.43
C PHE A 152 -10.98 -13.12 -2.86
N GLY A 153 -11.36 -12.23 -1.96
CA GLY A 153 -10.44 -11.35 -1.24
C GLY A 153 -9.42 -12.15 -0.43
N ALA A 154 -9.84 -13.14 0.35
CA ALA A 154 -8.91 -13.99 1.11
C ALA A 154 -7.94 -14.75 0.21
N ALA A 155 -8.42 -15.33 -0.90
CA ALA A 155 -7.57 -16.04 -1.85
C ALA A 155 -6.56 -15.09 -2.52
N THR A 156 -7.00 -13.92 -2.97
CA THR A 156 -6.10 -12.94 -3.60
C THR A 156 -5.11 -12.35 -2.59
N TYR A 157 -5.55 -12.08 -1.37
CA TYR A 157 -4.74 -11.48 -0.30
C TYR A 157 -3.69 -12.43 0.27
N PHE A 158 -4.09 -13.63 0.71
CA PHE A 158 -3.20 -14.55 1.43
C PHE A 158 -2.40 -15.47 0.53
N VAL A 159 -2.87 -15.70 -0.70
CA VAL A 159 -2.30 -16.71 -1.58
C VAL A 159 -1.69 -16.10 -2.83
N LEU A 160 -2.43 -15.24 -3.54
CA LEU A 160 -1.92 -14.63 -4.77
C LEU A 160 -0.88 -13.53 -4.46
N ALA A 161 -1.16 -12.59 -3.55
CA ALA A 161 -0.28 -11.46 -3.28
C ALA A 161 1.14 -11.90 -2.87
N PRO A 162 1.35 -12.86 -1.95
CA PRO A 162 2.69 -13.32 -1.63
C PRO A 162 3.43 -13.93 -2.81
N ARG A 163 2.74 -14.72 -3.65
CA ARG A 163 3.35 -15.32 -4.85
C ARG A 163 3.82 -14.28 -5.85
N LEU A 164 3.12 -13.16 -5.94
CA LEU A 164 3.48 -12.05 -6.82
C LEU A 164 4.60 -11.18 -6.23
N LEU A 165 4.58 -10.92 -4.92
CA LEU A 165 5.44 -9.92 -4.28
C LEU A 165 6.76 -10.47 -3.77
N MET A 166 6.78 -11.70 -3.23
CA MET A 166 7.96 -12.24 -2.55
C MET A 166 9.16 -12.51 -3.44
N PRO A 167 9.02 -12.98 -4.70
CA PRO A 167 10.17 -13.13 -5.59
C PRO A 167 10.95 -11.83 -5.79
N HIS A 168 10.24 -10.71 -5.89
CA HIS A 168 10.86 -9.38 -6.04
C HIS A 168 11.37 -8.80 -4.71
N PHE A 169 10.86 -9.25 -3.58
CA PHE A 169 11.34 -8.87 -2.25
C PHE A 169 12.66 -9.55 -1.88
N ALA A 170 12.85 -10.81 -2.32
CA ALA A 170 13.99 -11.63 -1.94
C ALA A 170 15.35 -10.98 -2.23
N LYS A 171 15.45 -10.10 -3.25
CA LYS A 171 16.67 -9.36 -3.62
C LYS A 171 17.22 -8.44 -2.52
N PHE A 172 16.39 -8.06 -1.55
CA PHE A 172 16.81 -7.22 -0.41
C PHE A 172 17.31 -8.04 0.78
N LEU A 173 17.21 -9.37 0.74
CA LEU A 173 17.59 -10.23 1.84
C LEU A 173 19.01 -10.76 1.66
N ASN A 174 19.87 -10.51 2.65
CA ASN A 174 21.20 -11.11 2.70
C ASN A 174 21.15 -12.44 3.47
N LYS A 175 21.57 -13.54 2.81
CA LYS A 175 21.59 -14.91 3.37
C LYS A 175 22.54 -15.08 4.56
N ASP A 176 23.58 -14.26 4.65
CA ASP A 176 24.58 -14.31 5.73
C ASP A 176 24.10 -13.61 7.02
N ARG A 177 22.87 -13.10 7.01
CA ARG A 177 22.25 -12.38 8.13
C ARG A 177 20.92 -13.00 8.50
N ASP A 178 20.42 -12.64 9.68
CA ASP A 178 19.10 -13.05 10.13
C ASP A 178 18.02 -12.57 9.14
N LEU A 179 17.50 -13.51 8.34
CA LEU A 179 16.49 -13.27 7.32
C LEU A 179 15.18 -12.78 7.94
N GLY A 180 14.78 -13.31 9.10
CA GLY A 180 13.56 -12.92 9.79
C GLY A 180 13.63 -11.48 10.29
N LYS A 181 14.77 -11.08 10.86
CA LYS A 181 15.00 -9.71 11.31
C LYS A 181 15.05 -8.71 10.13
N GLN A 182 15.68 -9.09 9.02
CA GLN A 182 15.70 -8.28 7.80
C GLN A 182 14.30 -8.10 7.23
N ALA A 183 13.56 -9.20 7.05
CA ALA A 183 12.21 -9.17 6.51
C ALA A 183 11.25 -8.34 7.39
N ARG A 184 11.32 -8.51 8.72
CA ARG A 184 10.58 -7.65 9.66
C ARG A 184 10.95 -6.18 9.50
N THR A 185 12.24 -5.85 9.41
CA THR A 185 12.68 -4.46 9.21
C THR A 185 12.15 -3.87 7.90
N LEU A 186 12.17 -4.64 6.82
CA LEU A 186 11.79 -4.19 5.48
C LEU A 186 10.28 -4.25 5.20
N MET A 187 9.46 -4.76 6.12
CA MET A 187 8.01 -4.87 5.94
C MET A 187 7.23 -4.27 7.11
N LEU A 188 7.60 -4.59 8.35
CA LEU A 188 6.92 -4.07 9.55
C LEU A 188 7.22 -2.59 9.79
N LEU A 189 8.46 -2.13 9.56
CA LEU A 189 8.76 -0.69 9.71
C LEU A 189 7.94 0.16 8.72
N PRO A 190 7.92 -0.12 7.41
CA PRO A 190 7.03 0.58 6.49
C PRO A 190 5.56 0.54 6.88
N TYR A 191 5.09 -0.62 7.34
CA TYR A 191 3.71 -0.79 7.82
C TYR A 191 3.36 0.16 8.96
N LEU A 192 4.21 0.22 9.98
CA LEU A 192 4.02 1.10 11.12
C LEU A 192 4.14 2.58 10.72
N VAL A 193 5.16 2.94 9.95
CA VAL A 193 5.39 4.32 9.51
C VAL A 193 4.22 4.82 8.65
N GLY A 194 3.81 4.03 7.66
CA GLY A 194 2.70 4.37 6.77
C GLY A 194 1.37 4.49 7.51
N GLY A 195 1.03 3.49 8.33
CA GLY A 195 -0.20 3.53 9.13
C GLY A 195 -0.24 4.68 10.12
N ILE A 196 0.87 4.97 10.82
CA ILE A 196 0.97 6.14 11.71
C ILE A 196 0.80 7.44 10.92
N THR A 197 1.40 7.55 9.73
CA THR A 197 1.25 8.73 8.87
C THR A 197 -0.21 9.00 8.55
N PHE A 198 -0.98 7.97 8.22
CA PHE A 198 -2.41 8.10 7.93
C PHE A 198 -3.25 8.39 9.16
N VAL A 199 -2.92 7.81 10.33
CA VAL A 199 -3.57 8.18 11.59
C VAL A 199 -3.35 9.66 11.89
N ILE A 200 -2.11 10.15 11.78
CA ILE A 200 -1.80 11.57 12.00
C ILE A 200 -2.53 12.46 11.01
N ALA A 201 -2.54 12.12 9.71
CA ALA A 201 -3.28 12.89 8.70
C ALA A 201 -4.79 12.94 9.03
N GLY A 202 -5.36 11.81 9.43
CA GLY A 202 -6.75 11.70 9.83
C GLY A 202 -7.12 12.51 11.07
N LEU A 203 -6.18 12.80 11.99
CA LEU A 203 -6.45 13.70 13.13
C LEU A 203 -6.88 15.10 12.71
N PHE A 204 -6.53 15.53 11.51
CA PHE A 204 -6.91 16.82 10.95
C PHE A 204 -8.20 16.77 10.11
N ASN A 205 -8.84 15.60 9.99
CA ASN A 205 -10.02 15.44 9.16
C ASN A 205 -11.25 16.16 9.78
N PRO A 206 -11.92 17.05 9.02
CA PRO A 206 -13.03 17.87 9.53
C PRO A 206 -14.31 17.08 9.82
N TYR A 207 -14.48 15.88 9.25
CA TYR A 207 -15.64 15.00 9.45
C TYR A 207 -15.51 14.09 10.69
N GLY A 208 -14.42 14.23 11.46
CA GLY A 208 -14.27 13.67 12.80
C GLY A 208 -13.59 12.30 12.88
N LEU A 209 -12.99 12.02 14.04
CA LEU A 209 -12.16 10.84 14.32
C LEU A 209 -12.85 9.48 14.13
N LYS A 210 -14.18 9.41 14.14
CA LYS A 210 -14.91 8.14 14.00
C LYS A 210 -14.81 7.56 12.59
N LEU A 211 -14.87 8.42 11.57
CA LEU A 211 -14.62 8.04 10.17
C LEU A 211 -13.15 7.66 9.97
N VAL A 212 -12.23 8.39 10.60
CA VAL A 212 -10.79 8.12 10.59
C VAL A 212 -10.47 6.75 11.17
N LEU A 213 -11.01 6.42 12.34
CA LEU A 213 -10.71 5.16 13.02
C LEU A 213 -11.35 3.94 12.34
N ILE A 214 -12.50 4.10 11.70
CA ILE A 214 -13.16 2.99 11.00
C ILE A 214 -12.59 2.81 9.60
N SER A 215 -12.45 3.89 8.81
CA SER A 215 -11.98 3.79 7.42
C SER A 215 -10.46 3.82 7.33
N ALA A 216 -9.80 4.83 7.90
CA ALA A 216 -8.34 4.93 7.77
C ALA A 216 -7.64 3.80 8.53
N ALA A 217 -8.01 3.47 9.77
CA ALA A 217 -7.32 2.38 10.46
C ALA A 217 -7.60 1.01 9.81
N ALA A 218 -8.84 0.72 9.39
CA ALA A 218 -9.16 -0.57 8.76
C ALA A 218 -8.54 -0.71 7.36
N ALA A 219 -8.62 0.32 6.52
CA ALA A 219 -8.02 0.28 5.18
C ALA A 219 -6.48 0.26 5.25
N SER A 220 -5.90 1.04 6.16
CA SER A 220 -4.44 1.20 6.24
C SER A 220 -3.77 0.06 6.98
N PHE A 221 -4.17 -0.20 8.23
CA PHE A 221 -3.58 -1.29 9.01
C PHE A 221 -4.18 -2.63 8.64
N GLY A 222 -5.50 -2.73 8.49
CA GLY A 222 -6.15 -3.98 8.07
C GLY A 222 -5.77 -4.37 6.63
N GLY A 223 -5.96 -3.45 5.68
CA GLY A 223 -5.70 -3.68 4.25
C GLY A 223 -4.24 -3.97 3.93
N THR A 224 -3.28 -3.48 4.70
CA THR A 224 -1.85 -3.79 4.45
C THR A 224 -1.21 -4.69 5.51
N SER A 225 -2.02 -5.29 6.40
CA SER A 225 -1.57 -6.08 7.55
C SER A 225 -0.61 -7.20 7.21
N LEU A 226 -0.66 -7.76 5.99
CA LEU A 226 0.29 -8.79 5.54
C LEU A 226 1.75 -8.35 5.70
N LEU A 227 2.04 -7.06 5.57
CA LEU A 227 3.38 -6.50 5.79
C LEU A 227 3.86 -6.67 7.26
N ALA A 228 2.95 -6.73 8.22
CA ALA A 228 3.29 -6.84 9.63
C ALA A 228 3.67 -8.27 10.06
N TRP A 229 2.98 -9.29 9.53
CA TRP A 229 3.07 -10.65 10.07
C TRP A 229 3.51 -11.71 9.06
N TYR A 230 3.43 -11.46 7.75
CA TYR A 230 4.00 -12.38 6.76
C TYR A 230 5.51 -12.66 6.95
N PRO A 231 6.36 -11.67 7.33
CA PRO A 231 7.77 -11.91 7.63
C PRO A 231 8.05 -12.88 8.78
N ALA A 232 7.08 -13.08 9.67
CA ALA A 232 7.22 -13.98 10.82
C ALA A 232 7.06 -15.45 10.42
N ASP A 233 6.51 -15.71 9.24
CA ASP A 233 6.35 -17.04 8.69
C ASP A 233 7.64 -17.47 7.96
N LYS A 234 8.14 -18.68 8.23
CA LYS A 234 9.46 -19.18 7.79
C LYS A 234 9.59 -19.39 6.27
N ARG A 235 8.68 -18.82 5.48
CA ARG A 235 8.53 -19.02 4.02
C ARG A 235 9.32 -18.03 3.17
N CYS A 236 10.08 -17.11 3.78
CA CYS A 236 11.03 -16.29 3.03
C CYS A 236 12.24 -17.13 2.65
N THR A 237 12.09 -17.99 1.64
CA THR A 237 13.22 -18.63 0.98
C THR A 237 13.85 -17.60 0.05
N PRO A 238 15.11 -17.21 0.27
CA PRO A 238 15.80 -16.34 -0.67
C PRO A 238 15.94 -17.09 -2.00
N VAL A 239 15.14 -16.70 -3.00
CA VAL A 239 15.32 -17.11 -4.39
C VAL A 239 16.60 -16.41 -4.84
N GLY A 240 17.71 -17.16 -4.80
CA GLY A 240 19.03 -16.63 -5.05
C GLY A 240 19.22 -16.31 -6.53
N ASP A 241 19.65 -15.09 -6.82
CA ASP A 241 20.68 -14.93 -7.84
C ASP A 241 21.96 -15.54 -7.26
N ALA A 242 22.54 -16.49 -7.97
CA ALA A 242 23.59 -17.36 -7.47
C ALA A 242 24.91 -16.64 -7.10
N ASP A 243 25.10 -15.37 -7.47
CA ASP A 243 26.36 -14.64 -7.23
C ASP A 243 26.16 -13.12 -6.97
N GLY A 244 24.93 -12.67 -6.70
CA GLY A 244 24.61 -11.24 -6.60
C GLY A 244 24.78 -10.66 -5.19
N THR A 245 25.52 -9.54 -5.05
CA THR A 245 25.51 -8.75 -3.82
C THR A 245 24.09 -8.27 -3.51
N PRO A 246 23.53 -8.55 -2.31
CA PRO A 246 22.18 -8.14 -1.94
C PRO A 246 21.99 -6.62 -2.09
N PHE A 247 20.77 -6.20 -2.44
CA PHE A 247 20.45 -4.78 -2.54
C PHE A 247 20.51 -4.12 -1.17
N ALA A 248 21.53 -3.31 -0.94
CA ALA A 248 21.64 -2.48 0.25
C ALA A 248 20.83 -1.19 0.07
N ILE A 249 19.99 -0.87 1.05
CA ILE A 249 19.27 0.41 1.09
C ILE A 249 20.16 1.38 1.86
N GLU A 250 20.86 2.22 1.14
CA GLU A 250 21.74 3.23 1.72
C GLU A 250 20.99 4.51 2.07
N ARG A 251 21.63 5.35 2.90
CA ARG A 251 21.13 6.67 3.26
C ARG A 251 20.90 7.51 1.99
N SER A 252 19.69 8.04 1.81
CA SER A 252 19.36 8.85 0.64
C SER A 252 18.68 10.16 1.03
N VAL A 253 19.40 11.27 0.88
CA VAL A 253 18.87 12.63 1.11
C VAL A 253 17.66 12.94 0.22
N PRO A 254 17.65 12.60 -1.08
CA PRO A 254 16.47 12.81 -1.93
C PRO A 254 15.19 12.17 -1.38
N TRP A 255 15.26 10.94 -0.86
CA TRP A 255 14.10 10.28 -0.26
C TRP A 255 13.62 10.97 1.01
N LEU A 256 14.53 11.44 1.86
CA LEU A 256 14.18 12.17 3.08
C LEU A 256 13.47 13.48 2.76
N VAL A 257 13.98 14.22 1.77
CA VAL A 257 13.35 15.47 1.31
C VAL A 257 11.98 15.17 0.70
N ALA A 258 11.87 14.16 -0.17
CA ALA A 258 10.60 13.75 -0.76
C ALA A 258 9.57 13.36 0.32
N ALA A 259 9.98 12.62 1.35
CA ALA A 259 9.11 12.27 2.46
C ALA A 259 8.68 13.49 3.27
N ALA A 260 9.58 14.43 3.55
CA ALA A 260 9.22 15.67 4.25
C ALA A 260 8.20 16.50 3.47
N LEU A 261 8.41 16.68 2.16
CA LEU A 261 7.46 17.36 1.29
C LEU A 261 6.11 16.63 1.23
N MET A 262 6.14 15.30 1.13
CA MET A 262 4.94 14.48 1.12
C MET A 262 4.17 14.58 2.44
N LEU A 263 4.84 14.60 3.59
CA LEU A 263 4.17 14.81 4.89
C LEU A 263 3.52 16.18 4.98
N ILE A 264 4.21 17.24 4.56
CA ILE A 264 3.66 18.61 4.56
C ILE A 264 2.38 18.65 3.71
N PHE A 265 2.44 18.10 2.50
CA PHE A 265 1.29 18.05 1.60
C PHE A 265 0.16 17.16 2.16
N PHE A 266 0.48 15.93 2.53
CA PHE A 266 -0.53 14.93 2.87
C PHE A 266 -1.19 15.21 4.22
N ILE A 267 -0.43 15.64 5.23
CA ILE A 267 -0.97 15.97 6.56
C ILE A 267 -1.48 17.41 6.59
N GLY A 268 -0.71 18.37 6.07
CA GLY A 268 -1.02 19.79 6.21
C GLY A 268 -2.05 20.32 5.22
N ILE A 269 -2.18 19.71 4.04
CA ILE A 269 -3.12 20.15 2.99
C ILE A 269 -4.25 19.14 2.85
N LEU A 270 -3.95 17.86 2.62
CA LEU A 270 -5.00 16.85 2.46
C LEU A 270 -5.64 16.42 3.77
N GLY A 271 -4.93 16.49 4.90
CA GLY A 271 -5.48 16.17 6.22
C GLY A 271 -6.72 17.02 6.56
N PRO A 272 -6.66 18.36 6.46
CA PRO A 272 -7.84 19.24 6.57
C PRO A 272 -8.85 19.09 5.43
N GLY A 273 -8.40 18.61 4.26
CA GLY A 273 -9.19 18.47 3.04
C GLY A 273 -9.15 19.71 2.15
N ILE A 274 -9.23 19.48 0.85
CA ILE A 274 -9.34 20.51 -0.19
C ILE A 274 -10.78 20.49 -0.70
N LYS A 275 -11.47 21.64 -0.63
CA LYS A 275 -12.80 21.81 -1.24
C LYS A 275 -12.68 22.02 -2.75
N LEU A 276 -13.55 21.37 -3.52
CA LEU A 276 -13.54 21.34 -4.99
C LEU A 276 -14.82 21.95 -5.60
#